data_AF-A0A2X3JIK9-F1
#
_entry.id   AF-A0A2X3JIK9-F1
#
_cell.length_a   1.000
_cell.length_b   1.000
_cell.length_c   1.000
_cell.angle_alpha   90.00
_cell.angle_beta   90.00
_cell.angle_gamma   90.00
#
_symmetry.space_group_name_H-M   'P 1'
#
loop_
_entity.id
_entity.type
_entity.pdbx_description
1 polymer ?
#
loop_
_entity_poly.entity_id
_entity_poly.type
_entity_poly.pdbx_seq_one_letter_code
_entity_poly.pdbx_strand_id
1 'polypeptide(L)'
;MLQIPQNYIHTRSTPFWNKQTAPAGIFERHLDKGTRPGVYPRLSVMHGAVKYLGYADEHSAEPDQVILIEAGSLRCSLQKSGTTLKP
;
A
#
# COMPACT_ATOMS: atom_id res chain seq x y z
N MET A 1 -14.11 3.96 -2.73
CA MET A 1 -12.98 3.83 -1.78
C MET A 1 -13.15 2.51 -1.05
N LEU A 2 -12.11 1.67 -0.96
CA LEU A 2 -12.21 0.40 -0.23
C LEU A 2 -12.31 0.68 1.28
N GLN A 3 -13.32 0.13 1.94
CA GLN A 3 -13.48 0.22 3.38
C GLN A 3 -13.21 -1.13 4.02
N ILE A 4 -12.43 -1.14 5.10
CA ILE A 4 -12.19 -2.33 5.91
C ILE A 4 -13.45 -2.55 6.77
N PRO A 5 -14.07 -3.74 6.74
CA PRO A 5 -15.25 -4.01 7.56
C PRO A 5 -14.97 -3.80 9.05
N GLN A 6 -15.96 -3.29 9.79
CA GLN A 6 -15.80 -2.86 11.19
C GLN A 6 -15.42 -4.00 12.15
N ASN A 7 -15.73 -5.25 11.80
CA ASN A 7 -15.40 -6.43 12.60
C ASN A 7 -13.94 -6.90 12.45
N TYR A 8 -13.13 -6.24 11.63
CA TYR A 8 -11.71 -6.57 11.47
C TYR A 8 -10.89 -6.02 12.64
N ILE A 9 -9.87 -6.77 13.02
CA ILE A 9 -9.01 -6.45 14.16
C ILE A 9 -7.66 -5.98 13.65
N HIS A 10 -7.10 -4.94 14.28
CA HIS A 10 -5.75 -4.47 14.00
C HIS A 10 -4.72 -5.48 14.52
N THR A 11 -3.87 -6.01 13.63
CA THR A 11 -2.91 -7.07 13.96
C THR A 11 -1.46 -6.58 14.06
N ARG A 12 -1.07 -5.60 13.24
CA ARG A 12 0.31 -5.07 13.18
C ARG A 12 0.33 -3.66 12.63
N SER A 13 1.23 -2.84 13.15
CA SER A 13 1.61 -1.54 12.60
C SER A 13 3.10 -1.50 12.31
N THR A 14 3.50 -0.75 11.28
CA THR A 14 4.90 -0.42 10.98
C THR A 14 5.30 0.84 11.74
N PRO A 15 6.60 1.08 11.99
CA PRO A 15 7.05 2.41 12.40
C PRO A 15 6.84 3.41 11.24
N PHE A 16 7.05 4.69 11.52
CA PHE A 16 7.09 5.68 10.46
C PHE A 16 8.29 5.45 9.55
N TRP A 17 8.02 5.48 8.24
CA TRP A 17 9.02 5.29 7.20
C TRP A 17 9.17 6.53 6.35
N ASN A 18 10.39 6.74 5.85
CA ASN A 18 10.72 7.69 4.81
C ASN A 18 11.50 6.97 3.70
N LYS A 19 11.99 7.69 2.68
CA LYS A 19 12.73 7.10 1.56
C LYS A 19 13.97 6.28 1.96
N GLN A 20 14.53 6.54 3.14
CA GLN A 20 15.76 5.93 3.64
C GLN A 20 15.51 4.79 4.63
N THR A 21 14.42 4.88 5.41
CA THR A 21 14.13 3.91 6.50
C THR A 21 13.10 2.85 6.11
N ALA A 22 12.37 3.03 5.01
CA ALA A 22 11.46 2.01 4.52
C ALA A 22 12.25 0.81 3.98
N PRO A 23 11.71 -0.43 4.10
CA PRO A 23 12.28 -1.58 3.43
C PRO A 23 12.36 -1.33 1.92
N ALA A 24 13.53 -1.50 1.31
CA ALA A 24 13.74 -1.19 -0.11
C ALA A 24 12.71 -1.85 -1.04
N GLY A 25 12.31 -3.10 -0.73
CA GLY A 25 11.33 -3.85 -1.51
C GLY A 25 9.93 -3.19 -1.58
N ILE A 26 9.59 -2.24 -0.70
CA ILE A 26 8.30 -1.53 -0.77
C ILE A 26 8.23 -0.57 -1.96
N PHE A 27 9.39 -0.14 -2.46
CA PHE A 27 9.54 0.73 -3.64
C PHE A 27 9.67 -0.05 -4.94
N GLU A 28 9.76 -1.37 -4.86
CA GLU A 28 9.74 -2.29 -6.00
C GLU A 28 8.35 -2.93 -6.13
N ARG A 29 8.08 -3.63 -7.23
CA ARG A 29 6.84 -4.39 -7.38
C ARG A 29 6.89 -5.58 -6.44
N HIS A 30 5.95 -5.61 -5.51
CA HIS A 30 5.82 -6.70 -4.56
C HIS A 30 4.36 -7.03 -4.31
N LEU A 31 4.13 -8.31 -4.03
CA LEU A 31 3.01 -8.72 -3.19
C LEU A 31 3.43 -8.49 -1.75
N ASP A 32 2.66 -7.73 -0.96
CA ASP A 32 2.93 -7.71 0.46
C ASP A 32 2.89 -9.16 0.96
N LYS A 33 3.98 -9.62 1.59
CA LYS A 33 4.07 -10.99 2.09
C LYS A 33 3.00 -11.33 3.14
N GLY A 34 2.31 -10.31 3.68
CA GLY A 34 1.16 -10.44 4.57
C GLY A 34 -0.21 -10.35 3.87
N THR A 35 -0.26 -10.03 2.57
CA THR A 35 -1.49 -9.96 1.77
C THR A 35 -1.95 -11.37 1.42
N ARG A 36 -2.62 -11.97 2.41
CA ARG A 36 -3.43 -13.18 2.27
C ARG A 36 -4.91 -12.79 2.36
N PRO A 37 -5.86 -13.56 1.79
CA PRO A 37 -7.28 -13.26 1.90
C PRO A 37 -7.68 -12.90 3.34
N GLY A 38 -8.34 -11.75 3.51
CA GLY A 38 -8.73 -11.24 4.84
C GLY A 38 -7.68 -10.40 5.57
N VAL A 39 -6.57 -10.00 4.93
CA VAL A 39 -5.64 -8.98 5.46
C VAL A 39 -5.72 -7.74 4.59
N TYR A 40 -6.04 -6.59 5.20
CA TYR A 40 -6.18 -5.32 4.51
C TYR A 40 -5.12 -4.33 4.99
N PRO A 41 -4.08 -4.05 4.19
CA PRO A 41 -3.13 -3.00 4.51
C PRO A 41 -3.79 -1.63 4.44
N ARG A 42 -3.44 -0.76 5.38
CA ARG A 42 -3.88 0.64 5.41
C ARG A 42 -2.66 1.54 5.49
N LEU A 43 -2.51 2.41 4.49
CA LEU A 43 -1.42 3.38 4.39
C LEU A 43 -1.92 4.76 4.75
N SER A 44 -1.27 5.38 5.73
CA SER A 44 -1.52 6.77 6.14
C SER A 44 -0.27 7.59 5.91
N VAL A 45 -0.41 8.76 5.28
CA VAL A 45 0.71 9.68 5.03
C VAL A 45 0.66 10.79 6.06
N MET A 46 1.71 10.90 6.86
CA MET A 46 1.78 11.94 7.90
C MET A 46 2.29 13.27 7.36
N HIS A 47 3.20 13.25 6.37
CA HIS A 47 3.81 14.42 5.78
C HIS A 47 4.22 14.14 4.33
N GLY A 48 4.09 15.14 3.46
CA GLY A 48 4.33 14.99 2.02
C GLY A 48 3.24 14.18 1.33
N ALA A 49 3.63 13.38 0.33
CA ALA A 49 2.71 12.53 -0.43
C ALA A 49 3.34 11.18 -0.74
N VAL A 50 2.50 10.16 -0.94
CA VAL A 50 2.91 8.84 -1.43
C VAL A 50 2.02 8.45 -2.59
N LYS A 51 2.64 8.03 -3.70
CA LYS A 51 1.93 7.46 -4.84
C LYS A 51 1.92 5.94 -4.74
N TYR A 52 0.74 5.35 -4.66
CA TYR A 52 0.52 3.91 -4.75
C TYR A 52 0.22 3.52 -6.20
N LEU A 53 0.90 2.47 -6.66
CA LEU A 53 0.72 1.83 -7.96
C LEU A 53 0.27 0.40 -7.73
N GLY A 54 -0.95 0.07 -8.17
CA GLY A 54 -1.47 -1.29 -8.24
C GLY A 54 -1.38 -1.81 -9.67
N TYR A 55 -1.10 -3.10 -9.80
CA TYR A 55 -1.01 -3.79 -11.08
C TYR A 55 -1.98 -4.97 -11.12
N ALA A 56 -2.41 -5.35 -12.33
CA ALA A 56 -3.33 -6.45 -12.55
C ALA A 56 -2.71 -7.82 -12.20
N ASP A 57 -1.46 -8.04 -12.61
CA ASP A 57 -0.69 -9.28 -12.39
C ASP A 57 0.76 -8.97 -11.96
N GLU A 58 1.71 -9.88 -12.15
CA GLU A 58 3.15 -9.69 -11.84
C GLU A 58 3.95 -9.13 -13.03
N HIS A 59 3.46 -9.30 -14.26
CA HIS A 59 4.15 -9.00 -15.50
C HIS A 59 3.56 -7.79 -16.25
N SER A 60 2.40 -7.25 -15.84
CA SER A 60 1.78 -6.09 -16.49
C SER A 60 2.76 -4.91 -16.51
N ALA A 61 3.04 -4.34 -17.68
CA ALA A 61 4.01 -3.25 -17.81
C ALA A 61 3.53 -1.97 -17.10
N GLU A 62 2.24 -1.66 -17.22
CA GLU A 62 1.65 -0.44 -16.69
C GLU A 62 0.73 -0.73 -15.49
N PRO A 63 0.64 0.20 -14.52
CA PRO A 63 -0.28 0.07 -13.39
C PRO A 63 -1.73 0.30 -13.84
N ASP A 64 -2.64 -0.57 -13.39
CA ASP A 64 -4.09 -0.42 -13.62
C ASP A 64 -4.74 0.51 -12.57
N GLN A 65 -4.00 0.80 -11.50
CA GLN A 65 -4.45 1.66 -10.42
C GLN A 65 -3.33 2.58 -9.97
N VAL A 66 -3.54 3.89 -10.14
CA VAL A 66 -2.62 4.93 -9.66
C VAL A 66 -3.34 5.81 -8.67
N ILE A 67 -2.72 5.99 -7.52
CA ILE A 67 -3.33 6.68 -6.39
C ILE A 67 -2.31 7.61 -5.77
N LEU A 68 -2.64 8.90 -5.65
CA LEU A 68 -1.87 9.84 -4.85
C LEU A 68 -2.51 9.96 -3.45
N ILE A 69 -1.71 9.82 -2.40
CA ILE A 69 -2.12 9.92 -1.00
C ILE A 69 -1.34 11.08 -0.39
N GLU A 70 -2.04 12.17 -0.11
CA GLU A 70 -1.47 13.38 0.49
C GLU A 70 -1.41 13.26 2.02
N ALA A 71 -0.62 14.13 2.66
CA ALA A 71 -0.54 14.24 4.10
C ALA A 71 -1.93 14.43 4.74
N GLY A 72 -2.15 13.75 5.87
CA GLY A 72 -3.44 13.74 6.57
C GLY A 72 -4.48 12.82 5.94
N SER A 73 -4.19 12.22 4.78
CA SER A 73 -5.05 11.22 4.15
C SER A 73 -4.61 9.80 4.51
N LEU A 74 -5.60 8.91 4.50
CA LEU A 74 -5.43 7.49 4.76
C LEU A 74 -6.19 6.68 3.73
N ARG A 75 -5.56 5.60 3.25
CA ARG A 75 -6.15 4.75 2.24
C ARG A 75 -5.87 3.28 2.49
N CYS A 76 -6.90 2.47 2.33
CA CYS A 76 -6.79 1.02 2.29
C CYS A 76 -6.36 0.60 0.89
N SER A 77 -5.30 -0.21 0.80
CA SER A 77 -4.93 -0.83 -0.47
C SER A 77 -5.82 -2.04 -0.74
N LEU A 78 -6.14 -2.27 -2.02
CA LEU A 78 -6.72 -3.52 -2.45
C LEU A 78 -5.64 -4.60 -2.44
N GLN A 79 -6.04 -5.85 -2.19
CA GLN A 79 -5.19 -7.00 -2.50
C GLN A 79 -5.03 -7.04 -4.02
N LYS A 80 -3.87 -6.59 -4.50
CA LYS A 80 -3.50 -6.58 -5.92
C LYS A 80 -2.34 -7.53 -6.11
N SER A 81 -2.23 -8.12 -7.30
CA SER A 81 -1.21 -9.09 -7.68
C SER A 81 0.21 -8.51 -7.67
N GLY A 82 0.34 -7.18 -7.66
CA GLY A 82 1.58 -6.46 -7.42
C GLY A 82 1.30 -5.02 -7.04
N THR A 83 2.09 -4.48 -6.12
CA THR A 83 2.00 -3.10 -5.67
C THR A 83 3.37 -2.46 -5.56
N THR A 84 3.43 -1.14 -5.73
CA THR A 84 4.64 -0.34 -5.57
C THR A 84 4.30 1.02 -4.98
N LEU A 85 5.11 1.48 -4.03
CA LEU A 85 5.03 2.84 -3.52
C LEU A 85 6.10 3.72 -4.16
N LYS A 86 5.72 4.95 -4.52
CA LYS A 86 6.64 5.99 -4.98
C LYS A 86 6.49 7.23 -4.09
N PRO A 87 7.52 7.62 -3.35
CA PRO A 87 7.50 8.78 -2.47
C PRO A 87 7.95 10.07 -3.16
#